data_AF-A0A9E6ZTH8-F1
#
_entry.id   AF-A0A9E6ZTH8-F1
#
_cell.length_a   1.000
_cell.length_b   1.000
_cell.length_c   1.000
_cell.angle_alpha   90.00
_cell.angle_beta   90.00
_cell.angle_gamma   90.00
#
_symmetry.space_group_name_H-M   'P 1'
#
loop_
_entity.id
_entity.type
_entity.pdbx_description
1 polymer ?
#
loop_
_entity_poly.entity_id
_entity_poly.type
_entity_poly.pdbx_seq_one_letter_code
_entity_poly.pdbx_strand_id
1 'polypeptide(L)' 'MAKVITVQGHNGTDLDLRFRALEKLNELPSEVLEKLSKLSESEKAQSYFKNPVLYGTLKAFLK' A
#
# COMPACT_ATOMS: atom_id res chain seq x y z
N MET A 1 23.28 0.97 5.36
CA MET A 1 22.96 2.34 4.91
C MET A 1 21.48 2.37 4.56
N ALA A 2 20.64 2.98 5.41
CA ALA A 2 19.20 3.00 5.20
C ALA A 2 18.86 3.98 4.06
N LYS A 3 18.13 3.49 3.04
CA LYS A 3 17.67 4.31 1.93
C LYS A 3 16.58 5.25 2.46
N VAL A 4 16.91 6.52 2.63
CA VAL A 4 15.94 7.57 3.00
C VAL A 4 14.95 7.70 1.84
N ILE A 5 13.72 7.25 2.03
CA ILE A 5 12.65 7.41 1.06
C ILE A 5 12.14 8.86 1.18
N THR A 6 12.53 9.73 0.26
CA THR A 6 12.03 11.11 0.22
C THR A 6 10.59 11.10 -0.28
N VAL A 7 9.64 11.34 0.63
CA VAL A 7 8.21 11.41 0.30
C VAL A 7 7.86 12.82 -0.14
N GLN A 8 7.39 12.98 -1.38
CA GLN A 8 6.85 14.26 -1.87
C GLN A 8 5.32 14.23 -1.76
N GLY A 9 4.73 15.22 -1.09
CA GLY A 9 3.29 15.38 -0.92
C GLY A 9 2.85 16.77 -1.38
N HIS A 10 1.63 16.87 -1.92
CA HIS A 10 1.12 18.12 -2.52
C HIS A 10 0.63 19.13 -1.45
N ASN A 11 0.46 18.69 -0.19
CA ASN A 11 0.16 19.49 1.01
C ASN A 11 0.57 18.71 2.29
N GLY A 12 0.71 19.39 3.44
CA GLY A 12 1.22 18.79 4.69
C GLY A 12 0.47 17.56 5.20
N THR A 13 -0.85 17.48 4.99
CA THR A 13 -1.67 16.30 5.36
C THR A 13 -1.40 15.08 4.48
N ASP A 14 -1.15 15.28 3.18
CA ASP A 14 -0.80 14.18 2.26
C ASP A 14 0.57 13.58 2.62
N LEU A 15 1.48 14.44 3.10
CA LEU A 15 2.80 14.03 3.57
C LEU A 15 2.73 13.17 4.84
N ASP A 16 1.96 13.60 5.86
CA ASP A 16 1.74 12.83 7.09
C ASP A 16 1.12 11.44 6.81
N LEU A 17 0.09 11.38 5.96
CA LEU A 17 -0.56 10.11 5.59
C LEU A 17 0.41 9.15 4.90
N ARG A 18 1.27 9.66 4.00
CA ARG A 18 2.29 8.85 3.33
C ARG A 18 3.37 8.36 4.28
N PHE A 19 3.83 9.19 5.21
CA PHE A 19 4.79 8.76 6.24
C PHE A 19 4.21 7.63 7.10
N ARG A 20 2.98 7.78 7.60
CA ARG A 20 2.30 6.72 8.37
C ARG A 20 2.11 5.44 7.57
N ALA A 21 1.84 5.55 6.27
CA ALA A 21 1.75 4.38 5.40
C ALA A 21 3.10 3.68 5.26
N LEU A 22 4.20 4.41 5.10
CA LEU A 22 5.55 3.85 5.03
C LEU A 22 5.99 3.22 6.35
N GLU A 23 5.68 3.82 7.50
CA GLU A 23 5.96 3.22 8.80
C GLU A 23 5.26 1.87 8.95
N LYS A 24 3.96 1.82 8.64
CA LYS A 24 3.20 0.56 8.66
C LYS A 24 3.76 -0.49 7.70
N LEU A 25 4.23 -0.08 6.53
CA LEU A 25 4.87 -0.99 5.58
C LEU A 25 6.20 -1.51 6.13
N ASN A 26 6.98 -0.69 6.83
CA ASN A 26 8.27 -1.08 7.41
C ASN A 26 8.11 -2.11 8.56
N GLU A 27 6.95 -2.16 9.21
CA GLU A 27 6.61 -3.17 10.22
C GLU A 27 6.25 -4.54 9.62
N LEU A 28 6.03 -4.62 8.30
CA LEU A 28 5.64 -5.87 7.64
C LEU A 28 6.86 -6.74 7.30
N PRO A 29 6.73 -8.09 7.34
CA PRO A 29 7.77 -8.99 6.88
C PRO A 29 8.14 -8.76 5.42
N SER A 30 9.40 -9.00 5.06
CA SER A 30 9.90 -8.84 3.68
C SER A 30 9.10 -9.67 2.67
N GLU A 31 8.64 -10.86 3.05
CA GLU A 31 7.79 -11.71 2.21
C GLU A 31 6.44 -11.05 1.87
N VAL A 32 5.84 -10.34 2.85
CA VAL A 32 4.58 -9.62 2.66
C VAL A 32 4.80 -8.41 1.76
N LEU A 33 5.91 -7.69 1.95
CA LEU A 33 6.30 -6.57 1.09
C LEU A 33 6.52 -6.99 -0.36
N GLU A 34 7.16 -8.15 -0.60
CA GLU A 34 7.34 -8.68 -1.94
C GLU A 34 6.01 -9.05 -2.60
N LYS A 35 5.09 -9.69 -1.86
CA LYS A 35 3.74 -10.00 -2.33
C LYS A 35 2.95 -8.73 -2.66
N LEU A 36 3.05 -7.70 -1.82
CA LEU A 36 2.42 -6.40 -2.07
C LEU A 36 2.99 -5.71 -3.31
N SER A 37 4.31 -5.77 -3.53
CA SER A 37 4.94 -5.24 -4.74
C SER A 37 4.38 -5.93 -6.00
N LYS A 38 4.37 -7.26 -6.02
CA LYS A 38 3.83 -8.04 -7.14
C LYS A 38 2.35 -7.75 -7.41
N LEU A 39 1.55 -7.55 -6.36
CA LEU A 39 0.15 -7.15 -6.49
C LEU A 39 0.01 -5.73 -7.03
N SER A 40 0.88 -4.80 -6.61
CA SER A 40 0.83 -3.42 -7.08
C SER A 40 1.12 -3.30 -8.59
N GLU A 41 1.92 -4.20 -9.15
CA GLU A 41 2.26 -4.23 -10.59
C GLU A 41 1.12 -4.82 -11.45
N SER A 42 0.16 -5.54 -10.85
CA SER A 42 -0.96 -6.12 -11.57
C SER A 42 -2.13 -5.15 -11.70
N GLU A 43 -2.44 -4.72 -12.92
CA GLU A 43 -3.62 -3.85 -13.18
C GLU A 43 -4.92 -4.48 -12.68
N LYS A 44 -5.03 -5.81 -12.78
CA LYS A 44 -6.20 -6.54 -12.27
C LYS A 44 -6.30 -6.40 -10.76
N ALA A 45 -5.21 -6.58 -10.02
CA ALA A 45 -5.21 -6.42 -8.57
C ALA A 45 -5.49 -4.97 -8.15
N GLN A 46 -4.92 -3.98 -8.85
CA GLN A 46 -5.23 -2.57 -8.63
C GLN A 46 -6.73 -2.25 -8.81
N SER A 47 -7.39 -2.89 -9.79
CA SER A 47 -8.83 -2.73 -10.02
C SER A 47 -9.66 -3.09 -8.79
N TYR A 48 -9.25 -4.11 -8.03
CA TYR A 48 -9.94 -4.47 -6.80
C TYR A 48 -9.80 -3.43 -5.68
N PHE A 49 -8.69 -2.67 -5.64
CA PHE A 49 -8.51 -1.59 -4.68
C PHE A 49 -9.17 -0.28 -5.12
N LYS A 50 -9.40 -0.10 -6.43
CA LYS A 50 -10.06 1.10 -6.99
C LYS A 50 -11.59 1.00 -6.99
N ASN A 51 -12.15 -0.20 -7.09
CA ASN A 51 -13.59 -0.42 -7.10
C ASN A 51 -14.12 -0.84 -5.72
N PRO A 52 -15.03 -0.08 -5.09
CA PRO A 52 -15.52 -0.36 -3.73
C PRO A 52 -16.24 -1.72 -3.61
N VAL A 53 -16.90 -2.19 -4.68
CA VAL A 53 -17.57 -3.50 -4.70
C VAL A 53 -16.54 -4.62 -4.67
N LEU A 54 -15.51 -4.52 -5.52
CA LEU A 54 -14.43 -5.51 -5.60
C LEU A 54 -13.58 -5.51 -4.31
N TYR A 55 -13.36 -4.34 -3.72
CA TYR A 55 -12.70 -4.22 -2.42
C TYR A 55 -13.51 -4.88 -1.31
N GLY A 56 -14.84 -4.68 -1.31
CA GLY A 56 -15.76 -5.36 -0.40
C GLY A 56 -15.66 -6.88 -0.49
N THR A 57 -15.57 -7.40 -1.72
CA THR A 57 -15.35 -8.84 -1.97
C THR A 57 -14.01 -9.30 -1.41
N LEU A 58 -12.89 -8.61 -1.72
CA LEU A 58 -11.58 -8.94 -1.15
C LEU A 58 -11.60 -8.97 0.39
N LYS A 59 -12.22 -7.95 1.00
CA LYS A 59 -12.32 -7.85 2.46
C LYS A 59 -13.12 -8.99 3.07
N ALA A 60 -14.12 -9.51 2.36
CA ALA A 60 -14.89 -10.67 2.81
C ALA A 60 -14.08 -11.97 2.74
N PHE A 61 -13.16 -12.11 1.79
CA PHE A 61 -12.27 -13.27 1.64
C PHE A 61 -11.10 -13.30 2.64
N LEU A 62 -10.67 -12.14 3.13
CA LEU A 62 -9.55 -12.00 4.07
C LEU A 62 -9.97 -12.17 5.55
N LYS A 63 -11.16 -12.74 5.80
CA LYS A 63 -11.79 -12.84 7.11
C LYS A 63 -11.62 -14.22 7.74
#